data_AF-E3EGJ3-F1
#
_entry.id   AF-E3EGJ3-F1
#
_cell.length_a   1.000
_cell.length_b   1.000
_cell.length_c   1.000
_cell.angle_alpha   90.00
_cell.angle_beta   90.00
_cell.angle_gamma   90.00
#
_symmetry.space_group_name_H-M   'P 1'
#
loop_
_entity.id
_entity.type
_entity.pdbx_description
1 polymer ?
#
loop_
_entity_poly.entity_id
_entity_poly.type
_entity_poly.pdbx_seq_one_letter_code
_entity_poly.pdbx_strand_id
1 'polypeptide(L)'
;MTNEEYESIVENATQFSDMTLPVWHLQITGKCLFELSNSDLIRCIRQDIFTNLAIFEIIERIDEQNTPFYADIDSLELMEKLSSVSSKMISVYKGKLNRIIENIEQKHLIDLADIWMFDEQKETYKDYINKIKNKIQ
;
A
#
# COMPACT_ATOMS: atom_id res chain seq x y z
N MET A 1 -6.56 12.14 -15.03
CA MET A 1 -5.62 11.94 -16.14
C MET A 1 -6.24 12.56 -17.37
N THR A 2 -5.46 13.33 -18.11
CA THR A 2 -5.85 13.94 -19.38
C THR A 2 -5.56 12.98 -20.54
N ASN A 3 -6.13 13.26 -21.71
CA ASN A 3 -5.83 12.45 -22.91
C ASN A 3 -4.36 12.57 -23.32
N GLU A 4 -3.75 13.74 -23.17
CA GLU A 4 -2.33 13.98 -23.48
C GLU A 4 -1.40 13.16 -22.57
N GLU A 5 -1.70 13.10 -21.27
CA GLU A 5 -0.96 12.24 -20.32
C GLU A 5 -1.08 10.76 -20.70
N TYR A 6 -2.27 10.33 -21.11
CA TYR A 6 -2.50 8.95 -21.54
C TYR A 6 -1.74 8.61 -22.83
N GLU A 7 -1.79 9.49 -23.84
CA GLU A 7 -1.05 9.31 -25.09
C GLU A 7 0.46 9.24 -24.83
N SER A 8 0.99 10.08 -23.95
CA SER A 8 2.40 10.02 -23.54
C SER A 8 2.77 8.67 -22.91
N ILE A 9 1.90 8.09 -22.07
CA ILE A 9 2.11 6.76 -21.49
C ILE A 9 2.12 5.68 -22.58
N VAL A 10 1.20 5.76 -23.55
CA VAL A 10 1.11 4.81 -24.68
C VAL A 10 2.36 4.89 -25.55
N GLU A 11 2.79 6.10 -25.93
CA GLU A 11 4.00 6.32 -26.73
C GLU A 11 5.24 5.77 -26.01
N ASN A 12 5.39 6.07 -24.71
CA ASN A 12 6.50 5.58 -23.91
C ASN A 12 6.51 4.05 -23.81
N ALA A 13 5.35 3.41 -23.58
CA ALA A 13 5.24 1.95 -23.55
C ALA A 13 5.51 1.30 -24.92
N THR A 14 5.18 2.00 -26.02
CA THR A 14 5.44 1.53 -27.39
C THR A 14 6.93 1.65 -27.73
N GLN A 15 7.56 2.78 -27.39
CA GLN A 15 8.98 3.03 -27.64
C GLN A 15 9.88 2.09 -26.84
N PHE A 16 9.48 1.74 -25.62
CA PHE A 16 10.24 0.87 -24.70
C PHE A 16 9.51 -0.43 -24.40
N SER A 17 8.97 -1.08 -25.44
CA SER A 17 8.14 -2.28 -25.31
C SER A 17 8.86 -3.49 -24.70
N ASP A 18 10.20 -3.49 -24.73
CA ASP A 18 11.06 -4.50 -24.12
C ASP A 18 11.31 -4.25 -22.62
N MET A 19 10.98 -3.06 -22.11
CA MET A 19 11.15 -2.70 -20.71
C MET A 19 9.89 -2.97 -19.89
N THR A 20 10.08 -3.57 -18.71
CA THR A 20 8.94 -3.99 -17.87
C THR A 20 8.19 -2.84 -17.21
N LEU A 21 8.83 -1.70 -16.95
CA LEU A 21 8.23 -0.59 -16.22
C LEU A 21 7.26 0.25 -17.10
N PRO A 22 7.64 0.68 -18.31
CA PRO A 22 6.71 1.38 -19.21
C PRO A 22 5.49 0.54 -19.57
N VAL A 23 5.70 -0.75 -19.88
CA VAL A 23 4.60 -1.69 -20.18
C VAL A 23 3.69 -1.86 -18.97
N TRP A 24 4.24 -2.05 -17.77
CA TRP A 24 3.46 -2.13 -16.54
C TRP A 24 2.64 -0.87 -16.29
N HIS A 25 3.22 0.32 -16.47
CA HIS A 25 2.52 1.58 -16.26
C HIS A 25 1.29 1.70 -17.17
N LEU A 26 1.44 1.36 -18.46
CA LEU A 26 0.31 1.31 -19.39
C LEU A 26 -0.75 0.29 -18.95
N GLN A 27 -0.34 -0.90 -18.49
CA GLN A 27 -1.26 -1.95 -18.05
C GLN A 27 -2.12 -1.55 -16.85
N ILE A 28 -1.59 -0.78 -15.90
CA ILE A 28 -2.36 -0.35 -14.72
C ILE A 28 -3.22 0.89 -15.00
N THR A 29 -2.86 1.69 -16.00
CA THR A 29 -3.53 2.97 -16.30
C THR A 29 -4.99 2.78 -16.74
N GLY A 30 -5.32 1.64 -17.33
CA GLY A 30 -6.69 1.28 -17.73
C GLY A 30 -7.51 0.54 -16.67
N LYS A 31 -6.96 0.30 -15.47
CA LYS A 31 -7.59 -0.52 -14.43
C LYS A 31 -8.24 0.32 -13.34
N CYS A 32 -9.29 -0.23 -12.72
CA CYS A 32 -9.82 0.28 -11.47
C CYS A 32 -8.89 -0.09 -10.29
N LEU A 33 -8.92 0.69 -9.21
CA LEU A 33 -8.02 0.49 -8.06
C LEU A 33 -8.15 -0.90 -7.43
N PHE A 34 -9.36 -1.42 -7.30
CA PHE A 34 -9.62 -2.75 -6.74
C PHE A 34 -9.06 -3.89 -7.62
N GLU A 35 -8.75 -3.62 -8.89
CA GLU A 35 -8.17 -4.60 -9.82
C GLU A 35 -6.64 -4.64 -9.76
N LEU A 36 -6.02 -3.68 -9.07
CA LEU A 36 -4.58 -3.63 -8.89
C LEU A 36 -4.15 -4.68 -7.87
N SER A 37 -3.10 -5.45 -8.18
CA SER A 37 -2.53 -6.37 -7.20
C SER A 37 -1.78 -5.61 -6.09
N ASN A 38 -1.47 -6.27 -4.97
CA ASN A 38 -0.65 -5.66 -3.92
C ASN A 38 0.70 -5.17 -4.47
N SER A 39 1.32 -5.95 -5.38
CA SER A 39 2.58 -5.57 -6.02
C SER A 39 2.43 -4.34 -6.93
N ASP A 40 1.29 -4.17 -7.61
CA ASP A 40 0.99 -2.96 -8.38
C ASP A 40 0.90 -1.72 -7.46
N LEU A 41 0.19 -1.82 -6.33
CA LEU A 41 0.03 -0.73 -5.37
C LEU A 41 1.37 -0.34 -4.74
N ILE A 42 2.17 -1.34 -4.37
CA ILE A 42 3.53 -1.13 -3.86
C ILE A 42 4.40 -0.44 -4.91
N ARG A 43 4.31 -0.87 -6.17
CA ARG A 43 5.09 -0.30 -7.26
C ARG A 43 4.66 1.12 -7.59
N CYS A 44 3.36 1.43 -7.50
CA CYS A 44 2.84 2.80 -7.59
C CYS A 44 3.56 3.73 -6.61
N ILE A 45 3.64 3.34 -5.32
CA ILE A 45 4.35 4.14 -4.30
C ILE A 45 5.85 4.22 -4.60
N ARG A 46 6.49 3.10 -4.99
CA ARG A 46 7.94 3.07 -5.30
C ARG A 46 8.33 3.97 -6.48
N GLN A 47 7.44 4.14 -7.45
CA GLN A 47 7.69 4.90 -8.69
C GLN A 47 7.09 6.32 -8.64
N ASP A 48 6.47 6.70 -7.52
CA ASP A 48 5.70 7.94 -7.36
C ASP A 48 4.62 8.15 -8.44
N ILE A 49 3.94 7.06 -8.81
CA ILE A 49 2.86 7.04 -9.80
C ILE A 49 1.56 6.72 -9.07
N PHE A 50 0.53 7.56 -9.24
CA PHE A 50 -0.77 7.39 -8.57
C PHE A 50 -0.68 7.19 -7.05
N THR A 51 0.37 7.73 -6.41
CA THR A 51 0.73 7.48 -5.01
C THR A 51 -0.45 7.66 -4.05
N ASN A 52 -1.24 8.74 -4.21
CA ASN A 52 -2.40 8.99 -3.37
C ASN A 52 -3.50 7.93 -3.50
N LEU A 53 -3.73 7.42 -4.72
CA LEU A 53 -4.71 6.38 -4.98
C LEU A 53 -4.23 5.02 -4.47
N ALA A 54 -2.94 4.74 -4.61
CA ALA A 54 -2.34 3.53 -4.04
C ALA A 54 -2.43 3.54 -2.50
N ILE A 55 -2.12 4.66 -1.84
CA ILE A 55 -2.27 4.80 -0.39
C ILE A 55 -3.71 4.53 0.04
N PHE A 56 -4.68 5.14 -0.66
CA PHE A 56 -6.10 4.91 -0.39
C PHE A 56 -6.44 3.42 -0.43
N GLU A 57 -6.17 2.76 -1.55
CA GLU A 57 -6.52 1.35 -1.75
C GLU A 57 -5.80 0.43 -0.76
N ILE A 58 -4.53 0.68 -0.43
CA ILE A 58 -3.82 -0.10 0.59
C ILE A 58 -4.49 0.04 1.96
N ILE A 59 -4.91 1.24 2.34
CA ILE A 59 -5.62 1.47 3.60
C ILE A 59 -6.98 0.74 3.60
N GLU A 60 -7.71 0.75 2.48
CA GLU A 60 -8.97 -0.01 2.35
C GLU A 60 -8.77 -1.54 2.48
N ARG A 61 -7.62 -2.06 2.03
CA ARG A 61 -7.27 -3.49 2.14
C ARG A 61 -6.81 -3.92 3.52
N ILE A 62 -6.18 -3.04 4.28
CA ILE A 62 -5.71 -3.34 5.65
C ILE A 62 -6.85 -3.12 6.66
N ASP A 63 -7.85 -2.33 6.29
CA ASP A 63 -9.04 -2.12 7.10
C ASP A 63 -9.83 -3.43 7.33
N GLU A 64 -9.92 -3.81 8.60
CA GLU A 64 -10.42 -5.09 9.10
C GLU A 64 -11.89 -5.38 8.75
N GLN A 65 -12.65 -4.36 8.32
CA GLN A 65 -13.98 -4.58 7.75
C GLN A 65 -13.95 -5.40 6.45
N ASN A 66 -12.76 -5.53 5.83
CA ASN A 66 -12.53 -6.25 4.59
C ASN A 66 -11.58 -7.47 4.72
N THR A 67 -10.86 -7.63 5.84
CA THR A 67 -9.77 -8.63 5.92
C THR A 67 -9.66 -9.27 7.32
N PRO A 68 -9.98 -10.57 7.48
CA PRO A 68 -9.83 -11.30 8.76
C PRO A 68 -8.38 -11.63 9.15
N PHE A 69 -7.42 -11.43 8.23
CA PHE A 69 -6.03 -11.86 8.38
C PHE A 69 -5.12 -10.65 8.23
N TYR A 70 -4.63 -10.14 9.35
CA TYR A 70 -3.92 -8.86 9.45
C TYR A 70 -2.42 -8.94 9.10
N ALA A 71 -1.92 -10.15 8.86
CA ALA A 71 -0.52 -10.49 9.11
C ALA A 71 0.01 -11.60 8.19
N ASP A 72 -0.31 -11.54 6.90
CA ASP A 72 0.42 -12.31 5.89
C ASP A 72 1.59 -11.48 5.30
N ILE A 73 2.44 -12.13 4.49
CA ILE A 73 3.62 -11.50 3.87
C ILE A 73 3.23 -10.25 3.06
N ASP A 74 2.09 -10.32 2.37
CA ASP A 74 1.55 -9.22 1.59
C ASP A 74 1.19 -8.03 2.49
N SER A 75 0.53 -8.29 3.62
CA SER A 75 0.19 -7.27 4.62
C SER A 75 1.43 -6.58 5.20
N LEU A 76 2.54 -7.33 5.38
CA LEU A 76 3.80 -6.76 5.86
C LEU A 76 4.41 -5.78 4.84
N GLU A 77 4.47 -6.12 3.55
CA GLU A 77 5.03 -5.23 2.52
C GLU A 77 4.12 -4.00 2.30
N LEU A 78 2.80 -4.18 2.37
CA LEU A 78 1.84 -3.06 2.32
C LEU A 78 2.04 -2.08 3.49
N MET A 79 2.20 -2.60 4.71
CA MET A 79 2.48 -1.78 5.90
C MET A 79 3.85 -1.11 5.84
N GLU A 80 4.87 -1.78 5.32
CA GLU A 80 6.17 -1.16 5.05
C GLU A 80 6.00 0.08 4.16
N LYS A 81 5.27 -0.04 3.05
CA LYS A 81 5.08 1.08 2.12
C LYS A 81 4.22 2.20 2.70
N LEU A 82 3.15 1.89 3.42
CA LEU A 82 2.42 2.93 4.14
C LEU A 82 3.33 3.65 5.14
N SER A 83 4.19 2.92 5.85
CA SER A 83 5.12 3.49 6.82
C SER A 83 6.21 4.35 6.18
N SER A 84 6.46 4.26 4.87
CA SER A 84 7.47 5.08 4.17
C SER A 84 6.92 6.39 3.61
N VAL A 85 5.61 6.46 3.36
CA VAL A 85 4.90 7.63 2.81
C VAL A 85 4.96 8.86 3.73
N SER A 86 5.00 10.07 3.16
CA SER A 86 5.10 11.32 3.93
C SER A 86 3.92 11.56 4.89
N SER A 87 4.18 12.25 6.01
CA SER A 87 3.12 12.63 6.98
C SER A 87 1.99 13.43 6.33
N LYS A 88 2.31 14.28 5.34
CA LYS A 88 1.32 15.07 4.61
C LYS A 88 0.30 14.20 3.89
N MET A 89 0.75 13.12 3.23
CA MET A 89 -0.13 12.24 2.47
C MET A 89 -0.96 11.33 3.40
N ILE A 90 -0.33 10.78 4.44
CA ILE A 90 -0.98 9.79 5.30
C ILE A 90 -1.93 10.42 6.34
N SER A 91 -1.71 11.68 6.73
CA SER A 91 -2.55 12.38 7.72
C SER A 91 -3.99 12.61 7.26
N VAL A 92 -4.25 12.62 5.94
CA VAL A 92 -5.61 12.65 5.37
C VAL A 92 -6.45 11.46 5.84
N TYR A 93 -5.81 10.33 6.14
CA TYR A 93 -6.47 9.09 6.57
C TYR A 93 -6.40 8.84 8.08
N LYS A 94 -6.02 9.85 8.88
CA LYS A 94 -5.81 9.75 10.35
C LYS A 94 -6.92 8.98 11.07
N GLY A 95 -8.18 9.32 10.80
CA GLY A 95 -9.32 8.66 11.46
C GLY A 95 -9.40 7.16 11.20
N LYS A 96 -9.25 6.73 9.94
CA LYS A 96 -9.28 5.31 9.56
C LYS A 96 -8.04 4.57 10.07
N LEU A 97 -6.86 5.19 9.96
CA LEU A 97 -5.61 4.61 10.45
C LEU A 97 -5.59 4.45 11.97
N ASN A 98 -6.12 5.41 12.73
CA ASN A 98 -6.27 5.26 14.19
C ASN A 98 -7.13 4.05 14.53
N ARG A 99 -8.29 3.90 13.88
CA ARG A 99 -9.17 2.74 14.09
C ARG A 99 -8.48 1.42 13.76
N ILE A 100 -7.78 1.36 12.63
CA ILE A 100 -6.97 0.21 12.21
C ILE A 100 -5.95 -0.15 13.29
N ILE A 101 -5.14 0.81 13.72
CA ILE A 101 -4.10 0.59 14.73
C ILE A 101 -4.69 0.16 16.07
N GLU A 102 -5.76 0.81 16.53
CA GLU A 102 -6.47 0.44 17.75
C GLU A 102 -6.98 -1.00 17.71
N ASN A 103 -7.52 -1.44 16.57
CA ASN A 103 -7.98 -2.82 16.41
C ASN A 103 -6.84 -3.83 16.50
N ILE A 104 -5.69 -3.55 15.86
CA ILE A 104 -4.50 -4.40 15.94
C ILE A 104 -4.02 -4.54 17.38
N GLU A 105 -3.91 -3.42 18.08
CA GLU A 105 -3.41 -3.34 19.46
C GLU A 105 -4.38 -4.04 20.43
N GLN A 106 -5.68 -3.76 20.37
CA GLN A 106 -6.68 -4.31 21.30
C GLN A 106 -6.90 -5.81 21.14
N LYS A 107 -6.83 -6.32 19.91
CA LYS A 107 -7.05 -7.74 19.61
C LYS A 107 -5.76 -8.56 19.62
N HIS A 108 -4.61 -7.94 19.89
CA HIS A 108 -3.31 -8.60 19.87
C HIS A 108 -3.02 -9.35 18.55
N LEU A 109 -3.43 -8.78 17.41
CA LEU A 109 -3.42 -9.48 16.11
C LEU A 109 -2.02 -9.90 15.66
N ILE A 110 -1.00 -9.11 16.00
CA ILE A 110 0.40 -9.42 15.67
C ILE A 110 0.87 -10.64 16.44
N ASP A 111 0.48 -10.75 17.71
CA ASP A 111 0.88 -11.89 18.55
C ASP A 111 0.21 -13.17 18.03
N LEU A 112 -1.06 -13.08 17.61
CA LEU A 112 -1.83 -14.18 17.00
C LEU A 112 -1.33 -14.63 15.62
N ALA A 113 -0.38 -13.90 15.00
CA ALA A 113 0.16 -14.21 13.69
C ALA A 113 1.29 -15.26 13.70
N ASP A 114 1.48 -16.01 14.79
CA ASP A 114 2.54 -17.04 14.95
C ASP A 114 2.66 -18.04 13.78
N ILE A 115 1.55 -18.33 13.11
CA ILE A 115 1.51 -19.28 11.98
C ILE A 115 2.14 -18.66 10.72
N TRP A 116 2.12 -17.34 10.60
CA TRP A 116 2.42 -16.59 9.38
C TRP A 116 3.65 -15.71 9.49
N MET A 117 4.07 -15.38 10.71
CA MET A 117 5.16 -14.45 10.99
C MET A 117 6.09 -14.96 12.08
N PHE A 118 7.39 -14.94 11.80
CA PHE A 118 8.43 -15.12 12.80
C PHE A 118 8.52 -13.89 13.71
N ASP A 119 9.09 -14.04 14.90
CA ASP A 119 9.23 -12.96 15.88
C ASP A 119 9.89 -11.70 15.30
N GLU A 120 10.94 -11.85 14.48
CA GLU A 120 11.59 -10.73 13.79
C GLU A 120 10.64 -9.95 12.87
N GLN A 121 9.76 -10.67 12.16
CA GLN A 121 8.77 -10.05 11.28
C GLN A 121 7.70 -9.33 12.11
N LYS A 122 7.31 -9.89 13.26
CA LYS A 122 6.34 -9.25 14.16
C LYS A 122 6.88 -7.95 14.72
N GLU A 123 8.13 -7.93 15.17
CA GLU A 123 8.79 -6.71 15.63
C GLU A 123 8.90 -5.68 14.50
N THR A 124 9.24 -6.12 13.29
CA THR A 124 9.25 -5.25 12.10
C THR A 124 7.88 -4.63 11.81
N TYR A 125 6.80 -5.40 11.95
CA TYR A 125 5.44 -4.90 11.76
C TYR A 125 5.04 -3.88 12.82
N LYS A 126 5.40 -4.12 14.09
CA LYS A 126 5.22 -3.16 15.20
C LYS A 126 5.95 -1.84 14.90
N ASP A 127 7.16 -1.91 14.35
CA ASP A 127 7.91 -0.72 13.94
C ASP A 127 7.19 0.08 12.84
N TYR A 128 6.56 -0.60 11.87
CA TYR A 128 5.76 0.07 10.84
C TYR A 128 4.53 0.76 11.43
N ILE A 129 3.80 0.12 12.34
CA ILE A 129 2.70 0.74 13.07
C ILE A 129 3.17 1.98 13.80
N ASN A 130 4.28 1.90 14.55
CA ASN A 130 4.82 3.01 15.31
C ASN A 130 5.19 4.19 14.41
N LYS A 131 5.82 3.92 13.25
CA LYS A 131 6.10 4.95 12.24
C LYS A 131 4.84 5.62 11.72
N ILE A 132 3.79 4.85 11.41
CA ILE A 132 2.51 5.38 10.94
C ILE A 132 1.86 6.22 12.04
N LYS A 133 1.81 5.71 13.28
CA LYS A 133 1.27 6.39 14.47
C LYS A 133 1.93 7.74 14.68
N ASN A 134 3.26 7.82 14.62
CA ASN A 134 4.00 9.07 14.76
C ASN A 134 3.72 10.08 13.64
N LYS A 135 3.37 9.60 12.43
CA LYS A 135 3.06 10.47 11.28
C LYS A 135 1.65 11.05 11.31
N ILE A 136 0.73 10.40 12.03
CA ILE A 136 -0.68 10.82 12.13
C ILE A 136 -1.00 11.51 13.47
N GLN A 137 -0.05 11.60 14.40
CA GLN A 137 -0.20 12.35 15.65
C GLN A 137 -0.42 13.84 15.39
#